data_AF-A0A960Q4I6-F1
#
_entry.id   AF-A0A960Q4I6-F1
#
_cell.length_a   1.000
_cell.length_b   1.000
_cell.length_c   1.000
_cell.angle_alpha   90.00
_cell.angle_beta   90.00
_cell.angle_gamma   90.00
#
_symmetry.space_group_name_H-M   'P 1'
#
loop_
_entity.id
_entity.type
_entity.pdbx_description
1 polymer ?
#
loop_
_entity_poly.entity_id
_entity_poly.type
_entity_poly.pdbx_seq_one_letter_code
_entity_poly.pdbx_strand_id
1 'polypeptide(L)'
;FLFGVADLRAFFGAFPFTFSVFIPVLAMRSWAEERRLGTVELLLSYGLPEGQLVLGKFLGQYGLIVLSLALTLPVPILVGQLAPLDWGQVLCGYLGALFFAAASLALCQFLGTFSQHQILAFLLCSLAMTVLLMVESTLLNFAWHFQNVARGVLDSRDLVFYALFCLVFLFASRQTLITRFWSRPW
;
A
#
# COMPACT_ATOMS: atom_id res chain seq x y z
N PHE A 1 -27.44 -13.57 -4.69
CA PHE A 1 -28.82 -13.10 -4.45
C PHE A 1 -29.73 -14.13 -3.76
N LEU A 2 -29.25 -15.28 -3.28
CA LEU A 2 -30.08 -16.34 -2.64
C LEU A 2 -29.96 -16.43 -1.11
N PHE A 3 -29.38 -15.44 -0.44
CA PHE A 3 -29.40 -15.37 1.02
C PHE A 3 -29.85 -13.95 1.39
N GLY A 4 -30.90 -13.81 2.19
CA GLY A 4 -31.38 -12.53 2.73
C GLY A 4 -30.41 -11.89 3.74
N VAL A 5 -29.11 -12.07 3.53
CA VAL A 5 -28.00 -11.54 4.29
C VAL A 5 -27.18 -10.72 3.31
N ALA A 6 -27.01 -9.42 3.58
CA ALA A 6 -26.12 -8.62 2.78
C ALA A 6 -24.68 -9.01 3.10
N ASP A 7 -23.95 -9.50 2.09
CA ASP A 7 -22.57 -9.93 2.24
C ASP A 7 -21.63 -8.95 1.51
N LEU A 8 -20.69 -8.38 2.25
CA LEU A 8 -19.67 -7.47 1.72
C LEU A 8 -18.41 -8.19 1.22
N ARG A 9 -18.40 -9.53 1.16
CA ARG A 9 -17.28 -10.29 0.59
C ARG A 9 -16.93 -9.87 -0.83
N ALA A 10 -17.93 -9.61 -1.67
CA ALA A 10 -17.68 -9.14 -3.05
C ALA A 10 -17.07 -7.73 -3.07
N PHE A 11 -17.51 -6.85 -2.16
CA PHE A 11 -16.95 -5.52 -1.99
C PHE A 11 -15.47 -5.59 -1.59
N PHE A 12 -15.14 -6.30 -0.51
CA PHE A 12 -13.76 -6.46 -0.06
C PHE A 12 -12.91 -7.27 -1.05
N GLY A 13 -13.48 -8.27 -1.73
CA GLY A 13 -12.77 -9.09 -2.72
C GLY A 13 -12.23 -8.30 -3.92
N ALA A 14 -12.78 -7.13 -4.21
CA ALA A 14 -12.27 -6.24 -5.26
C ALA A 14 -11.02 -5.44 -4.83
N PHE A 15 -10.80 -5.25 -3.52
CA PHE A 15 -9.74 -4.38 -2.99
C PHE A 15 -8.33 -4.76 -3.46
N PRO A 16 -7.92 -6.05 -3.43
CA PRO A 16 -6.55 -6.40 -3.85
C PRO A 16 -6.26 -5.98 -5.30
N PHE A 17 -7.23 -6.18 -6.21
CA PHE A 17 -7.09 -5.78 -7.61
C PHE A 17 -7.12 -4.26 -7.78
N THR A 18 -8.04 -3.58 -7.10
CA THR A 18 -8.12 -2.10 -7.15
C THR A 18 -6.83 -1.47 -6.61
N PHE A 19 -6.33 -1.95 -5.48
CA PHE A 19 -5.11 -1.45 -4.86
C PHE A 19 -3.85 -1.73 -5.66
N SER A 20 -3.80 -2.86 -6.39
CA SER A 20 -2.70 -3.17 -7.31
C SER A 20 -2.49 -2.11 -8.39
N VAL A 21 -3.53 -1.32 -8.74
CA VAL A 21 -3.43 -0.23 -9.71
C VAL A 21 -3.42 1.12 -9.01
N PHE A 22 -4.33 1.34 -8.07
CA PHE A 22 -4.52 2.62 -7.39
C PHE A 22 -3.28 3.07 -6.60
N ILE A 23 -2.63 2.16 -5.89
CA ILE A 23 -1.48 2.49 -5.04
C ILE A 23 -0.25 2.85 -5.87
N PRO A 24 0.11 2.11 -6.94
CA PRO A 24 1.15 2.55 -7.87
C PRO A 24 0.90 3.93 -8.49
N VAL A 25 -0.35 4.28 -8.82
CA VAL A 25 -0.70 5.62 -9.34
C VAL A 25 -0.42 6.70 -8.30
N LEU A 26 -0.68 6.45 -7.02
CA LEU A 26 -0.34 7.41 -5.95
C LEU A 26 1.17 7.47 -5.71
N ALA A 27 1.84 6.31 -5.76
CA ALA A 27 3.25 6.17 -5.44
C ALA A 27 4.20 6.70 -6.54
N MET A 28 3.78 6.71 -7.81
CA MET A 28 4.63 7.09 -8.95
C MET A 28 5.23 8.50 -8.84
N ARG A 29 4.56 9.42 -8.13
CA ARG A 29 5.03 10.80 -7.91
C ARG A 29 6.04 10.94 -6.78
N SER A 30 6.20 9.92 -5.92
CA SER A 30 7.01 10.01 -4.70
C SER A 30 8.46 10.41 -4.98
N TRP A 31 9.15 9.66 -5.84
CA TRP A 31 10.58 9.83 -6.12
C TRP A 31 10.89 10.11 -7.59
N ALA A 32 10.09 9.58 -8.52
CA ALA A 32 10.37 9.76 -9.94
C ALA A 32 10.24 11.23 -10.38
N GLU A 33 9.26 11.95 -9.82
CA GLU A 33 9.02 13.35 -10.14
C GLU A 33 10.13 14.26 -9.60
N GLU A 34 10.55 14.05 -8.35
CA GLU A 34 11.66 14.82 -7.76
C GLU A 34 12.99 14.58 -8.46
N ARG A 35 13.23 13.36 -8.94
CA ARG A 35 14.44 13.06 -9.74
C ARG A 35 14.41 13.73 -11.08
N ARG A 36 13.25 13.70 -11.75
CA ARG A 36 13.08 14.39 -13.03
C ARG A 36 13.31 15.90 -12.90
N LEU A 37 12.93 16.48 -11.77
CA LEU A 37 13.09 17.90 -11.46
C LEU A 37 14.45 18.25 -10.83
N GLY A 38 15.29 17.27 -10.52
CA GLY A 38 16.57 17.49 -9.82
C GLY A 38 16.44 17.95 -8.36
N THR A 39 15.22 17.99 -7.81
CA THR A 39 14.97 18.51 -6.45
C THR A 39 15.44 17.55 -5.35
N VAL A 40 15.71 16.28 -5.67
CA VAL A 40 16.30 15.33 -4.71
C VAL A 40 17.65 15.82 -4.18
N GLU A 41 18.47 16.44 -5.03
CA GLU A 41 19.80 16.92 -4.65
C GLU A 41 19.70 18.15 -3.72
N LEU A 42 18.71 19.02 -3.97
CA LEU A 42 18.40 20.15 -3.10
C LEU A 42 17.93 19.66 -1.72
N LEU A 43 17.02 18.68 -1.67
CA LEU A 43 16.50 18.13 -0.42
C LEU A 43 17.59 17.48 0.44
N LEU A 44 18.53 16.78 -0.19
CA LEU A 44 19.67 16.16 0.51
C LEU A 44 20.71 17.20 0.94
N SER A 45 20.92 18.27 0.16
CA SER A 45 21.82 19.38 0.52
C SER A 45 21.32 20.19 1.71
N TYR A 46 19.99 20.24 1.92
CA TYR A 46 19.37 20.87 3.09
C TYR A 46 19.65 20.16 4.43
N GLY A 47 20.36 19.01 4.42
CA GLY A 47 20.79 18.31 5.64
C GLY A 47 19.65 17.61 6.38
N LEU A 48 18.52 17.39 5.73
CA LEU A 48 17.41 16.63 6.32
C LEU A 48 17.79 15.15 6.43
N PRO A 49 17.51 14.49 7.57
CA PRO A 49 17.78 13.06 7.71
C PRO A 49 16.90 12.26 6.74
N GLU A 50 17.50 11.33 6.01
CA GLU A 50 16.85 10.59 4.91
C GLU A 50 15.65 9.78 5.41
N GLY A 51 15.72 9.33 6.66
CA GLY A 51 14.61 8.64 7.33
C GLY A 51 13.36 9.50 7.47
N GLN A 52 13.49 10.79 7.78
CA GLN A 52 12.35 11.71 7.85
C GLN A 52 11.78 11.99 6.47
N LEU A 53 12.62 12.07 5.42
CA LEU A 53 12.17 12.28 4.05
C LEU A 53 11.34 11.09 3.55
N VAL A 54 11.81 9.86 3.78
CA VAL A 54 11.09 8.63 3.42
C VAL A 54 9.77 8.54 4.19
N LEU A 55 9.80 8.72 5.52
CA LEU A 55 8.61 8.63 6.37
C LEU A 55 7.60 9.73 6.08
N GLY A 56 8.04 10.96 5.85
CA GLY A 56 7.14 12.08 5.54
C GLY A 56 6.38 11.85 4.23
N LYS A 57 7.07 11.36 3.19
CA LYS A 57 6.43 10.99 1.91
C LYS A 57 5.47 9.82 2.08
N PHE A 58 5.89 8.79 2.83
CA PHE A 58 5.04 7.64 3.13
C PHE A 58 3.76 8.07 3.84
N LEU A 59 3.87 8.84 4.93
CA LEU A 59 2.73 9.30 5.72
C LEU A 59 1.80 10.22 4.92
N GLY A 60 2.34 11.08 4.06
CA GLY A 60 1.54 11.93 3.18
C GLY A 60 0.68 11.12 2.20
N GLN A 61 1.28 10.11 1.55
CA GLN A 61 0.56 9.22 0.62
C GLN A 61 -0.38 8.26 1.35
N TYR A 62 0.05 7.73 2.49
CA TYR A 62 -0.76 6.85 3.33
C TYR A 62 -1.99 7.58 3.87
N GLY A 63 -1.86 8.86 4.27
CA GLY A 63 -2.99 9.70 4.66
C GLY A 63 -4.04 9.85 3.56
N LEU A 64 -3.63 10.00 2.30
CA LEU A 64 -4.56 10.03 1.17
C LEU A 64 -5.29 8.70 0.97
N ILE A 65 -4.61 7.57 1.21
CA ILE A 65 -5.23 6.24 1.14
C ILE A 65 -6.22 6.05 2.29
N VAL A 66 -5.85 6.43 3.52
CA VAL A 66 -6.75 6.41 4.69
C VAL A 66 -7.98 7.24 4.44
N LEU A 67 -7.82 8.45 3.88
CA LEU A 67 -8.93 9.32 3.53
C LEU A 67 -9.81 8.67 2.46
N SER A 68 -9.21 8.10 1.41
CA SER A 68 -9.94 7.40 0.35
C SER A 68 -10.75 6.22 0.88
N LEU A 69 -10.16 5.43 1.81
CA LEU A 69 -10.84 4.36 2.54
C LEU A 69 -11.99 4.88 3.40
N ALA A 70 -11.78 5.98 4.13
CA ALA A 70 -12.82 6.62 4.94
C ALA A 70 -14.00 7.07 4.08
N LEU A 71 -13.75 7.59 2.87
CA LEU A 71 -14.79 7.95 1.91
C LEU A 71 -15.62 6.74 1.42
N THR A 72 -15.13 5.51 1.60
CA THR A 72 -15.91 4.30 1.26
C THR A 72 -16.78 3.79 2.41
N LEU A 73 -16.62 4.30 3.65
CA LEU A 73 -17.43 3.91 4.81
C LEU A 73 -18.95 4.13 4.66
N PRO A 74 -19.46 5.08 3.85
CA PRO A 74 -20.90 5.17 3.61
C PRO A 74 -21.51 3.89 3.03
N VAL A 75 -20.73 3.09 2.27
CA VAL A 75 -21.21 1.83 1.66
C VAL A 75 -21.66 0.81 2.71
N PRO A 76 -20.82 0.34 3.66
CA PRO A 76 -21.25 -0.60 4.70
C PRO A 76 -22.32 0.00 5.63
N ILE A 77 -22.31 1.33 5.86
CA ILE A 77 -23.33 1.99 6.69
C ILE A 77 -24.72 1.86 6.05
N LEU A 78 -24.84 2.19 4.76
CA LEU A 78 -26.11 2.07 4.04
C LEU A 78 -26.57 0.61 3.96
N VAL A 79 -25.66 -0.32 3.71
CA VAL A 79 -25.97 -1.75 3.66
C VAL A 79 -26.44 -2.28 5.02
N GLY A 80 -25.80 -1.86 6.12
CA GLY A 80 -26.18 -2.25 7.48
C GLY A 80 -27.52 -1.68 7.94
N GLN A 81 -28.02 -0.62 7.31
CA GLN A 81 -29.38 -0.11 7.53
C GLN A 81 -30.44 -0.93 6.77
N LEU A 82 -30.09 -1.49 5.61
CA LEU A 82 -31.00 -2.24 4.74
C LEU A 82 -31.09 -3.73 5.11
N ALA A 83 -30.03 -4.31 5.65
CA ALA A 83 -29.93 -5.73 5.95
C ALA A 83 -29.03 -6.00 7.16
N PRO A 84 -29.24 -7.11 7.90
CA PRO A 84 -28.36 -7.51 8.97
C PRO A 84 -26.95 -7.78 8.42
N LEU A 85 -25.98 -7.02 8.93
CA LEU A 85 -24.60 -7.05 8.50
C LEU A 85 -23.68 -7.45 9.66
N ASP A 86 -22.68 -8.27 9.37
CA ASP A 86 -21.63 -8.59 10.32
C ASP A 86 -20.61 -7.44 10.39
N TRP A 87 -20.77 -6.58 11.41
CA TRP A 87 -19.85 -5.46 11.67
C TRP A 87 -18.43 -5.91 12.01
N GLY A 88 -18.25 -7.13 12.54
CA GLY A 88 -16.93 -7.70 12.78
C GLY A 88 -16.18 -7.89 11.47
N GLN A 89 -16.85 -8.48 10.47
CA GLN A 89 -16.28 -8.64 9.12
C GLN A 89 -15.92 -7.29 8.48
N VAL A 90 -16.77 -6.27 8.65
CA VAL A 90 -16.52 -4.92 8.13
C VAL A 90 -15.26 -4.32 8.74
N LEU A 91 -15.19 -4.26 10.07
CA LEU A 91 -14.04 -3.69 10.78
C LEU A 91 -12.74 -4.40 10.40
N CYS A 92 -12.76 -5.74 10.33
CA CYS A 92 -11.60 -6.53 9.91
C CYS A 92 -11.21 -6.24 8.46
N GLY A 93 -12.18 -6.15 7.55
CA GLY A 93 -11.92 -5.82 6.14
C GLY A 93 -11.26 -4.45 5.95
N TYR A 94 -11.72 -3.43 6.68
CA TYR A 94 -11.11 -2.10 6.64
C TYR A 94 -9.71 -2.08 7.26
N LEU A 95 -9.53 -2.76 8.39
CA LEU A 95 -8.23 -2.88 9.04
C LEU A 95 -7.23 -3.62 8.13
N GLY A 96 -7.64 -4.74 7.53
CA GLY A 96 -6.86 -5.46 6.54
C GLY A 96 -6.51 -4.61 5.32
N ALA A 97 -7.44 -3.78 4.84
CA ALA A 97 -7.21 -2.87 3.73
C ALA A 97 -6.16 -1.80 4.06
N LEU A 98 -6.16 -1.27 5.29
CA LEU A 98 -5.15 -0.32 5.76
C LEU A 98 -3.75 -0.94 5.80
N PHE A 99 -3.61 -2.13 6.38
CA PHE A 99 -2.32 -2.84 6.45
C PHE A 99 -1.82 -3.26 5.07
N PHE A 100 -2.72 -3.78 4.22
CA PHE A 100 -2.41 -4.08 2.82
C PHE A 100 -1.91 -2.83 2.09
N ALA A 101 -2.61 -1.71 2.25
CA ALA A 101 -2.26 -0.45 1.61
C ALA A 101 -0.90 0.09 2.08
N ALA A 102 -0.61 -0.01 3.38
CA ALA A 102 0.69 0.38 3.94
C ALA A 102 1.83 -0.44 3.33
N ALA A 103 1.69 -1.78 3.31
CA ALA A 103 2.71 -2.69 2.79
C ALA A 103 2.97 -2.49 1.30
N SER A 104 1.90 -2.35 0.51
CA SER A 104 2.00 -2.10 -0.94
C SER A 104 2.58 -0.72 -1.25
N LEU A 105 2.21 0.31 -0.51
CA LEU A 105 2.79 1.66 -0.66
C LEU A 105 4.29 1.67 -0.36
N ALA A 106 4.72 0.98 0.71
CA ALA A 106 6.13 0.85 1.05
C ALA A 106 6.94 0.19 -0.08
N LEU A 107 6.40 -0.87 -0.69
CA LEU A 107 7.04 -1.49 -1.86
C LEU A 107 7.12 -0.52 -3.04
N CYS A 108 6.03 0.18 -3.35
CA CYS A 108 6.00 1.11 -4.48
C CYS A 108 6.99 2.26 -4.29
N GLN A 109 7.13 2.75 -3.06
CA GLN A 109 8.10 3.79 -2.71
C GLN A 109 9.54 3.28 -2.90
N PHE A 110 9.83 2.06 -2.46
CA PHE A 110 11.13 1.40 -2.69
C PHE A 110 11.42 1.23 -4.19
N LEU A 111 10.50 0.66 -4.97
CA LEU A 111 10.67 0.49 -6.42
C LEU A 111 10.81 1.82 -7.15
N GLY A 112 10.11 2.86 -6.68
CA GLY A 112 10.25 4.24 -7.16
C GLY A 112 11.67 4.79 -7.01
N THR A 113 12.47 4.25 -6.08
CA THR A 113 13.88 4.63 -5.94
C THR A 113 14.80 4.07 -7.04
N PHE A 114 14.31 3.23 -7.95
CA PHE A 114 15.11 2.77 -9.09
C PHE A 114 14.77 3.50 -10.39
N SER A 115 13.58 4.05 -10.50
CA SER A 115 13.07 4.68 -11.72
C SER A 115 13.34 6.18 -11.76
N GLN A 116 13.61 6.69 -12.97
CA GLN A 116 13.64 8.14 -13.28
C GLN A 116 12.38 8.56 -14.08
N HIS A 117 11.70 7.60 -14.71
CA HIS A 117 10.49 7.85 -15.49
C HIS A 117 9.24 7.39 -14.72
N GLN A 118 8.29 8.31 -14.54
CA GLN A 118 7.06 8.09 -13.78
C GLN A 118 6.21 6.93 -14.31
N ILE A 119 6.09 6.79 -15.63
CA ILE A 119 5.32 5.71 -16.27
C ILE A 119 5.98 4.35 -16.01
N LEU A 120 7.31 4.25 -16.13
CA LEU A 120 8.04 3.01 -15.83
C LEU A 120 7.94 2.65 -14.35
N ALA A 121 8.01 3.63 -13.44
CA ALA A 121 7.80 3.41 -12.02
C ALA A 121 6.41 2.83 -11.74
N PHE A 122 5.37 3.39 -12.34
CA PHE A 122 4.00 2.89 -12.23
C PHE A 122 3.88 1.43 -12.73
N LEU A 123 4.38 1.15 -13.94
CA LEU A 123 4.29 -0.19 -14.53
C LEU A 123 5.03 -1.23 -13.70
N LEU A 124 6.23 -0.93 -13.22
CA LEU A 124 6.99 -1.83 -12.36
C LEU A 124 6.28 -2.12 -11.04
N CYS A 125 5.71 -1.08 -10.40
CA CYS A 125 4.97 -1.24 -9.16
C CYS A 125 3.68 -2.06 -9.35
N SER A 126 2.91 -1.76 -10.40
CA SER A 126 1.68 -2.47 -10.73
C SER A 126 1.94 -3.94 -11.06
N LEU A 127 3.01 -4.22 -11.81
CA LEU A 127 3.43 -5.58 -12.13
C LEU A 127 3.89 -6.34 -10.89
N ALA A 128 4.71 -5.71 -10.03
CA ALA A 128 5.15 -6.32 -8.77
C ALA A 128 3.97 -6.66 -7.85
N MET A 129 2.99 -5.76 -7.74
CA MET A 129 1.74 -6.01 -6.98
C MET A 129 0.96 -7.18 -7.59
N THR A 130 0.74 -7.17 -8.90
CA THR A 130 0.00 -8.23 -9.57
C THR A 130 0.66 -9.60 -9.38
N VAL A 131 1.99 -9.66 -9.46
CA VAL A 131 2.76 -10.89 -9.19
C VAL A 131 2.53 -11.35 -7.75
N LEU A 132 2.64 -10.46 -6.75
CA LEU A 132 2.39 -10.80 -5.34
C LEU A 132 0.97 -11.31 -5.06
N LEU A 133 -0.02 -10.90 -5.86
CA LEU A 133 -1.39 -11.39 -5.77
C LEU A 133 -1.56 -12.80 -6.38
N MET A 134 -0.75 -13.14 -7.38
CA MET A 134 -0.85 -14.39 -8.15
C MET A 134 0.10 -15.49 -7.69
N VAL A 135 1.02 -15.18 -6.76
CA VAL A 135 1.95 -16.17 -6.18
C VAL A 135 1.16 -17.29 -5.49
N GLU A 136 1.44 -18.55 -5.83
CA GLU A 136 0.75 -19.70 -5.24
C GLU A 136 1.13 -19.96 -3.77
N SER A 137 2.28 -19.45 -3.33
CA SER A 137 2.74 -19.59 -1.95
C SER A 137 1.83 -18.83 -0.98
N THR A 138 1.21 -19.56 -0.05
CA THR A 138 0.36 -18.98 1.01
C THR A 138 1.10 -18.06 1.97
N LEU A 139 2.44 -18.10 1.99
CA LEU A 139 3.28 -17.24 2.83
C LEU A 139 3.54 -15.85 2.23
N LEU A 140 3.43 -15.73 0.90
CA LEU A 140 3.77 -14.52 0.15
C LEU A 140 2.55 -13.94 -0.57
N ASN A 141 1.46 -14.71 -0.68
CA ASN A 141 0.28 -14.29 -1.42
C ASN A 141 -0.49 -13.20 -0.64
N PHE A 142 -0.40 -11.98 -1.16
CA PHE A 142 -1.06 -10.81 -0.59
C PHE A 142 -2.59 -10.92 -0.60
N ALA A 143 -3.17 -11.57 -1.61
CA ALA A 143 -4.62 -11.77 -1.70
C ALA A 143 -5.10 -12.79 -0.66
N TRP A 144 -4.32 -13.83 -0.39
CA TRP A 144 -4.66 -14.87 0.58
C TRP A 144 -4.71 -14.31 2.02
N HIS A 145 -3.67 -13.60 2.44
CA HIS A 145 -3.65 -12.89 3.73
C HIS A 145 -4.81 -11.90 3.86
N PHE A 146 -5.12 -11.15 2.79
CA PHE A 146 -6.23 -10.20 2.81
C PHE A 146 -7.59 -10.90 2.93
N GLN A 147 -7.80 -12.00 2.21
CA GLN A 147 -9.05 -12.76 2.26
C GLN A 147 -9.29 -13.38 3.64
N ASN A 148 -8.24 -13.81 4.35
CA ASN A 148 -8.38 -14.32 5.72
C ASN A 148 -8.84 -13.24 6.69
N VAL A 149 -8.21 -12.07 6.63
CA VAL A 149 -8.59 -10.90 7.43
C VAL A 149 -10.01 -10.42 7.08
N ALA A 150 -10.35 -10.36 5.79
CA ALA A 150 -11.65 -9.92 5.30
C ALA A 150 -12.82 -10.87 5.63
N ARG A 151 -12.54 -12.10 6.11
CA ARG A 151 -13.57 -13.03 6.62
C ARG A 151 -13.96 -12.77 8.08
N GLY A 152 -13.35 -11.77 8.73
CA GLY A 152 -13.67 -11.42 10.13
C GLY A 152 -12.83 -12.16 11.17
N VAL A 153 -11.85 -12.97 10.75
CA VAL A 153 -10.89 -13.62 11.66
C VAL A 153 -9.59 -12.83 11.62
N LEU A 154 -9.35 -11.99 12.63
CA LEU A 154 -8.08 -11.30 12.79
C LEU A 154 -7.03 -12.29 13.32
N ASP A 155 -6.32 -12.96 12.40
CA ASP A 155 -5.10 -13.64 12.76
C ASP A 155 -3.96 -12.61 12.87
N SER A 156 -3.24 -12.66 13.99
CA SER A 156 -2.02 -11.87 14.20
C SER A 156 -0.98 -12.08 13.10
N ARG A 157 -0.94 -13.26 12.48
CA ARG A 157 0.02 -13.62 11.43
C ARG A 157 -0.10 -12.74 10.20
N ASP A 158 -1.33 -12.45 9.77
CA ASP A 158 -1.59 -11.65 8.57
C ASP A 158 -1.18 -10.18 8.79
N LEU A 159 -1.50 -9.64 9.97
CA LEU A 159 -1.12 -8.27 10.34
C LEU A 159 0.40 -8.12 10.51
N VAL A 160 1.04 -9.10 11.16
CA VAL A 160 2.49 -9.13 11.33
C VAL A 160 3.20 -9.25 9.98
N PHE A 161 2.68 -10.05 9.06
CA PHE A 161 3.20 -10.13 7.68
C PHE A 161 3.23 -8.76 7.01
N TYR A 162 2.10 -8.05 6.97
CA TYR A 162 2.04 -6.72 6.35
C TYR A 162 2.90 -5.69 7.07
N ALA A 163 2.94 -5.72 8.41
CA ALA A 163 3.76 -4.81 9.20
C ALA A 163 5.25 -5.02 8.94
N LEU A 164 5.73 -6.27 8.94
CA LEU A 164 7.12 -6.60 8.64
C LEU A 164 7.47 -6.23 7.20
N PHE A 165 6.60 -6.56 6.24
CA PHE A 165 6.80 -6.21 4.84
C PHE A 165 6.94 -4.68 4.68
N CYS A 166 6.04 -3.91 5.29
CA CYS A 166 6.09 -2.45 5.30
C CYS A 166 7.42 -1.92 5.87
N LEU A 167 7.82 -2.39 7.06
CA LEU A 167 9.06 -1.95 7.71
C LEU A 167 10.31 -2.29 6.89
N VAL A 168 10.39 -3.49 6.33
CA VAL A 168 11.51 -3.93 5.50
C VAL A 168 11.66 -3.04 4.27
N PHE A 169 10.56 -2.74 3.56
CA PHE A 169 10.64 -1.92 2.35
C PHE A 169 10.87 -0.43 2.64
N LEU A 170 10.35 0.10 3.74
CA LEU A 170 10.68 1.46 4.17
C LEU A 170 12.16 1.59 4.56
N PHE A 171 12.69 0.61 5.29
CA PHE A 171 14.11 0.55 5.63
C PHE A 171 14.99 0.41 4.38
N ALA A 172 14.61 -0.46 3.45
CA ALA A 172 15.29 -0.63 2.17
C ALA A 172 15.28 0.67 1.34
N SER A 173 14.13 1.37 1.28
CA SER A 173 14.02 2.66 0.59
C SER A 173 14.96 3.71 1.18
N ARG A 174 15.10 3.77 2.51
CA ARG A 174 16.07 4.64 3.17
C ARG A 174 17.50 4.27 2.79
N GLN A 175 17.85 2.98 2.85
CA GLN A 175 19.21 2.54 2.55
C GLN A 175 19.61 2.84 1.10
N THR A 176 18.70 2.63 0.14
CA THR A 176 18.96 2.93 -1.28
C THR A 176 19.16 4.43 -1.56
N LEU A 177 18.53 5.31 -0.78
CA LEU A 177 18.76 6.75 -0.88
C LEU A 177 20.16 7.13 -0.38
N ILE A 178 20.57 6.58 0.76
CA ILE A 178 21.90 6.81 1.34
C ILE A 178 22.97 6.36 0.34
N THR A 179 22.92 5.11 -0.12
CA THR A 179 23.97 4.57 -1.00
C THR A 179 24.15 5.35 -2.29
N ARG A 180 23.07 5.91 -2.86
CA ARG A 180 23.13 6.69 -4.10
C ARG A 180 23.68 8.10 -3.93
N PHE A 181 23.55 8.71 -2.76
CA PHE A 181 24.16 10.01 -2.48
C PHE A 181 25.69 9.90 -2.39
N TRP A 182 26.18 8.89 -1.65
CA TRP A 182 27.61 8.68 -1.42
C TRP A 182 28.37 8.11 -2.64
N SER A 183 27.66 7.60 -3.66
CA SER A 183 28.28 7.01 -4.86
C SER A 183 28.57 8.01 -5.99
N ARG A 184 28.23 9.29 -5.85
CA ARG A 184 28.55 10.29 -6.88
C ARG A 184 29.87 10.98 -6.54
N PRO A 185 30.95 10.74 -7.31
CA PRO A 185 32.17 11.53 -7.19
C PRO A 185 31.84 12.97 -7.65
N TRP A 186 32.37 13.93 -6.88
CA TRP A 186 32.32 15.37 -7.12
C TRP A 186 32.80 15.75 -8.52
#